data_AF-A0A527ZF37-F1
#
_entry.id   AF-A0A527ZF37-F1
#
_cell.length_a   1.000
_cell.length_b   1.000
_cell.length_c   1.000
_cell.angle_alpha   90.00
_cell.angle_beta   90.00
_cell.angle_gamma   90.00
#
_symmetry.space_group_name_H-M   'P 1'
#
loop_
_entity.id
_entity.type
_entity.pdbx_description
1 polymer ?
#
loop_
_entity_poly.entity_id
_entity_poly.type
_entity_poly.pdbx_seq_one_letter_code
_entity_poly.pdbx_strand_id
1 'polypeptide(L)'
;MIVEDQESVAAMLMDPAAYGESGPVEAIETHISRVFLVGQRAYKIKRAVKLPYVNFSTAALRLAACEKEVELNSKTAPGLYLGVRRITREAGGELAFDGSGKLVDAAIEMVRFDQSKLLDRMAVGGELTPALMTAVARMIVR
;
A
#
# COMPACT_ATOMS: atom_id res chain seq x y z
N MET A 1 -2.16 15.35 11.63
CA MET A 1 -1.49 16.42 10.85
C MET A 1 -0.55 15.77 9.85
N ILE A 2 -0.46 16.26 8.62
CA ILE A 2 0.58 15.85 7.65
C ILE A 2 1.90 16.43 8.13
N VAL A 3 2.96 15.62 8.18
CA VAL A 3 4.24 15.97 8.83
C VAL A 3 5.46 15.90 7.91
N GLU A 4 5.29 15.39 6.69
CA GLU A 4 6.32 15.34 5.66
C GLU A 4 5.65 15.44 4.28
N ASP A 5 6.34 16.06 3.32
CA ASP A 5 5.92 16.08 1.92
C ASP A 5 6.32 14.77 1.22
N GLN A 6 5.36 14.13 0.55
CA GLN A 6 5.56 12.89 -0.20
C GLN A 6 5.35 13.09 -1.71
N GLU A 7 5.27 14.31 -2.23
CA GLU A 7 4.98 14.57 -3.65
C GLU A 7 5.99 13.93 -4.60
N SER A 8 7.30 13.98 -4.29
CA SER A 8 8.29 13.30 -5.16
C SER A 8 8.12 11.77 -5.20
N VAL A 9 7.76 11.16 -4.06
CA VAL A 9 7.48 9.72 -3.97
C VAL A 9 6.20 9.39 -4.73
N ALA A 10 5.16 10.21 -4.57
CA ALA A 10 3.91 10.05 -5.30
C ALA A 10 4.07 10.24 -6.80
N ALA A 11 4.90 11.20 -7.24
CA ALA A 11 5.22 11.41 -8.64
C ALA A 11 5.93 10.19 -9.24
N MET A 12 6.94 9.64 -8.54
CA MET A 12 7.57 8.38 -8.92
C MET A 12 6.53 7.25 -9.05
N LEU A 13 5.61 7.13 -8.09
CA LEU A 13 4.58 6.09 -8.11
C LEU A 13 3.45 6.37 -9.13
N MET A 14 3.33 7.58 -9.65
CA MET A 14 2.40 7.88 -10.75
C MET A 14 3.02 7.62 -12.13
N ASP A 15 4.34 7.45 -12.21
CA ASP A 15 5.05 7.16 -13.45
C ASP A 15 4.98 5.66 -13.76
N PRO A 16 4.33 5.24 -14.87
CA PRO A 16 4.33 3.85 -15.30
C PRO A 16 5.74 3.26 -15.44
N ALA A 17 6.75 4.07 -15.79
CA ALA A 17 8.13 3.63 -15.97
C ALA A 17 8.83 3.23 -14.66
N ALA A 18 8.29 3.61 -13.50
CA ALA A 18 8.78 3.15 -12.20
C ALA A 18 8.49 1.65 -11.95
N TYR A 19 7.67 1.03 -12.80
CA TYR A 19 7.18 -0.32 -12.66
C TYR A 19 7.68 -1.23 -13.79
N GLY A 20 7.79 -2.53 -13.51
CA GLY A 20 7.96 -3.56 -14.53
C GLY A 20 6.65 -3.97 -15.22
N GLU A 21 5.62 -3.11 -15.15
CA GLU A 21 4.25 -3.35 -15.60
C GLU A 21 3.85 -2.33 -16.65
N SER A 22 2.87 -2.66 -17.49
CA SER A 22 2.33 -1.77 -18.51
C SER A 22 0.91 -1.31 -18.16
N GLY A 23 0.62 -0.02 -18.38
CA GLY A 23 -0.72 0.55 -18.26
C GLY A 23 -0.76 1.87 -17.52
N PRO A 24 -1.92 2.55 -17.49
CA PRO A 24 -2.09 3.76 -16.71
C PRO A 24 -2.00 3.44 -15.21
N VAL A 25 -1.46 4.39 -14.44
CA VAL A 25 -1.49 4.33 -12.98
C VAL A 25 -2.75 5.03 -12.48
N GLU A 26 -3.53 4.33 -11.67
CA GLU A 26 -4.67 4.88 -10.94
C GLU A 26 -4.29 5.08 -9.47
N ALA A 27 -4.54 6.27 -8.92
CA ALA A 27 -4.31 6.56 -7.51
C ALA A 27 -5.61 6.57 -6.70
N ILE A 28 -5.62 5.83 -5.61
CA ILE A 28 -6.69 5.81 -4.61
C ILE A 28 -6.14 6.37 -3.30
N GLU A 29 -6.81 7.39 -2.77
CA GLU A 29 -6.46 7.95 -1.48
C GLU A 29 -7.37 7.41 -0.38
N THR A 30 -6.75 7.11 0.75
CA THR A 30 -7.46 6.79 1.99
C THR A 30 -7.04 7.79 3.07
N HIS A 31 -7.62 7.66 4.26
CA HIS A 31 -7.29 8.54 5.37
C HIS A 31 -5.80 8.51 5.75
N ILE A 32 -5.15 7.35 5.72
CA ILE A 32 -3.75 7.18 6.18
C ILE A 32 -2.83 6.50 5.16
N SER A 33 -3.27 6.29 3.93
CA SER A 33 -2.48 5.63 2.87
C SER A 33 -2.86 6.13 1.49
N ARG A 34 -1.95 5.98 0.53
CA ARG A 34 -2.19 6.13 -0.91
C ARG A 34 -1.90 4.80 -1.58
N VAL A 35 -2.76 4.40 -2.52
CA VAL A 35 -2.65 3.14 -3.26
C VAL A 35 -2.55 3.48 -4.75
N PHE A 36 -1.57 2.90 -5.43
CA PHE A 36 -1.30 3.09 -6.85
C PHE A 36 -1.52 1.76 -7.56
N LEU A 37 -2.46 1.72 -8.51
CA LEU A 37 -2.83 0.52 -9.25
C LEU A 37 -2.25 0.61 -10.66
N VAL A 38 -1.48 -0.40 -11.08
CA VAL A 38 -0.82 -0.45 -12.38
C VAL A 38 -0.77 -1.89 -12.87
N GLY A 39 -1.28 -2.15 -14.08
CA GLY A 39 -1.37 -3.52 -14.62
C GLY A 39 -2.02 -4.48 -13.62
N GLN A 40 -1.29 -5.55 -13.26
CA GLN A 40 -1.71 -6.56 -12.28
C GLN A 40 -1.17 -6.31 -10.85
N ARG A 41 -0.59 -5.13 -10.59
CA ARG A 41 0.04 -4.77 -9.32
C ARG A 41 -0.66 -3.60 -8.65
N ALA A 42 -0.52 -3.57 -7.34
CA ALA A 42 -0.90 -2.46 -6.50
C ALA A 42 0.25 -2.12 -5.54
N TYR A 43 0.53 -0.84 -5.38
CA TYR A 43 1.56 -0.34 -4.48
C TYR A 43 0.92 0.58 -3.45
N LYS A 44 1.09 0.29 -2.17
CA LYS A 44 0.50 1.07 -1.08
C LYS A 44 1.56 1.72 -0.22
N ILE A 45 1.54 3.05 -0.12
CA ILE A 45 2.37 3.81 0.82
C ILE A 45 1.54 4.34 1.99
N LYS A 46 2.18 4.52 3.13
CA LYS A 46 1.58 5.21 4.29
C LYS A 46 1.68 6.72 4.08
N ARG A 47 0.61 7.45 4.37
CA ARG A 47 0.69 8.92 4.39
C ARG A 47 1.59 9.35 5.54
N ALA A 48 2.43 10.36 5.31
CA ALA A 48 3.29 10.94 6.33
C ALA A 48 2.45 11.77 7.32
N VAL A 49 1.83 11.08 8.27
CA VAL A 49 0.94 11.67 9.27
C VAL A 49 1.33 11.26 10.67
N LYS A 50 1.08 12.16 11.62
CA LYS A 50 1.03 11.84 13.05
C LYS A 50 -0.37 12.15 13.56
N LEU A 51 -1.06 11.11 14.01
CA LEU A 51 -2.42 11.14 14.54
C LEU A 51 -2.44 10.49 15.93
N PRO A 52 -3.49 10.71 16.76
CA PRO A 52 -3.54 10.15 18.11
C PRO A 52 -3.42 8.62 18.18
N TYR A 53 -3.77 7.91 17.10
CA TYR A 53 -3.80 6.44 17.03
C TYR A 53 -2.76 5.85 16.06
N VAL A 54 -2.00 6.67 15.34
CA VAL A 54 -0.97 6.18 14.40
C VAL A 54 0.14 7.19 14.19
N ASN A 55 1.37 6.69 14.12
CA ASN A 55 2.55 7.50 13.87
C ASN A 55 3.33 7.00 12.65
N PHE A 56 3.18 7.70 11.53
CA PHE A 56 3.87 7.48 10.25
C PHE A 56 4.78 8.65 9.90
N SER A 57 5.30 9.34 10.92
CA SER A 57 5.97 10.62 10.75
C SER A 57 7.36 10.57 10.13
N THR A 58 7.97 9.38 10.00
CA THR A 58 9.28 9.20 9.40
C THR A 58 9.27 8.02 8.44
N ALA A 59 10.15 8.03 7.45
CA ALA A 59 10.32 6.93 6.50
C ALA A 59 10.56 5.58 7.19
N ALA A 60 11.35 5.55 8.26
CA ALA A 60 11.61 4.33 9.03
C ALA A 60 10.34 3.80 9.74
N LEU A 61 9.50 4.69 10.29
CA LEU A 61 8.22 4.30 10.89
C LEU A 61 7.24 3.77 9.82
N ARG A 62 7.24 4.37 8.63
CA ARG A 62 6.43 3.90 7.50
C ARG A 62 6.89 2.53 7.01
N LEU A 63 8.20 2.31 6.90
CA LEU A 63 8.79 1.01 6.56
C LEU A 63 8.37 -0.07 7.56
N ALA A 64 8.60 0.16 8.86
CA ALA A 64 8.22 -0.80 9.89
C ALA A 64 6.71 -1.11 9.89
N ALA A 65 5.87 -0.11 9.62
CA ALA A 65 4.43 -0.30 9.48
C ALA A 65 4.04 -1.12 8.24
N CYS A 66 4.73 -0.93 7.12
CA CYS A 66 4.55 -1.73 5.91
C CYS A 66 4.96 -3.19 6.16
N GLU A 67 6.11 -3.42 6.79
CA GLU A 67 6.59 -4.76 7.16
C GLU A 67 5.60 -5.46 8.08
N LYS A 68 5.09 -4.75 9.09
CA LYS A 68 4.10 -5.31 10.01
C LYS A 68 2.77 -5.63 9.33
N GLU A 69 2.33 -4.79 8.40
CA GLU A 69 1.11 -5.06 7.61
C GLU A 69 1.28 -6.33 6.77
N VAL A 70 2.41 -6.48 6.06
CA VAL A 70 2.69 -7.69 5.28
C VAL A 70 2.74 -8.92 6.18
N GLU A 71 3.45 -8.86 7.31
CA GLU A 71 3.57 -9.97 8.27
C GLU A 71 2.20 -10.46 8.78
N LEU A 72 1.30 -9.52 9.11
CA LEU A 72 0.00 -9.84 9.68
C LEU A 72 -1.00 -10.29 8.60
N ASN A 73 -1.11 -9.54 7.50
CA ASN A 73 -2.18 -9.73 6.53
C ASN A 73 -1.90 -10.88 5.55
N SER A 74 -0.63 -11.22 5.30
CA SER A 74 -0.30 -12.36 4.41
C SER A 74 -0.85 -13.69 4.94
N LYS A 75 -1.09 -13.81 6.26
CA LYS A 75 -1.64 -15.01 6.89
C LYS A 75 -3.10 -15.27 6.54
N THR A 76 -3.85 -14.21 6.21
CA THR A 76 -5.28 -14.24 5.89
C THR A 76 -5.57 -13.95 4.43
N ALA A 77 -4.60 -13.39 3.69
CA ALA A 77 -4.70 -13.11 2.25
C ALA A 77 -3.51 -13.73 1.49
N PRO A 78 -3.42 -15.08 1.42
CA PRO A 78 -2.31 -15.75 0.76
C PRO A 78 -2.24 -15.35 -0.72
N GLY A 79 -1.04 -15.00 -1.18
CA GLY A 79 -0.78 -14.57 -2.56
C GLY A 79 -1.13 -13.12 -2.88
N LEU A 80 -1.82 -12.39 -2.00
CA LEU A 80 -2.17 -10.98 -2.23
C LEU A 80 -0.99 -10.04 -1.95
N TYR A 81 -0.25 -10.28 -0.86
CA TYR A 81 0.89 -9.48 -0.46
C TYR A 81 2.18 -10.10 -1.02
N LEU A 82 2.94 -9.34 -1.82
CA LEU A 82 4.18 -9.81 -2.43
C LEU A 82 5.42 -9.40 -1.63
N GLY A 83 5.33 -8.31 -0.87
CA GLY A 83 6.39 -7.86 0.03
C GLY A 83 6.37 -6.36 0.28
N VAL A 84 7.46 -5.88 0.88
CA VAL A 84 7.72 -4.46 1.08
C VAL A 84 8.87 -4.04 0.18
N ARG A 85 8.69 -2.89 -0.48
CA ARG A 85 9.69 -2.24 -1.32
C ARG A 85 10.13 -0.96 -0.63
N ARG A 86 11.43 -0.78 -0.43
CA ARG A 86 12.00 0.48 0.05
C ARG A 86 11.98 1.48 -1.08
N ILE A 87 11.69 2.74 -0.76
CA ILE A 87 11.86 3.85 -1.70
C ILE A 87 13.06 4.64 -1.21
N THR A 88 14.11 4.66 -2.02
CA THR A 88 15.40 5.29 -1.69
C THR A 88 15.67 6.45 -2.61
N ARG A 89 16.38 7.45 -2.08
CA ARG A 89 16.96 8.53 -2.87
C ARG A 89 18.42 8.25 -3.08
N GLU A 90 18.79 7.97 -4.33
CA GLU A 90 20.16 7.67 -4.73
C GLU A 90 21.04 8.92 -4.68
N ALA A 91 22.36 8.75 -4.78
CA ALA A 91 23.33 9.85 -4.73
C ALA A 91 23.09 10.90 -5.82
N GLY A 92 22.54 10.50 -6.98
CA GLY A 92 22.16 11.39 -8.08
C GLY A 92 20.85 12.16 -7.85
N GLY A 93 20.15 11.95 -6.73
CA GLY A 93 18.89 12.62 -6.40
C GLY A 93 17.63 11.88 -6.87
N GLU A 94 17.79 10.96 -7.82
CA GLU A 94 16.72 10.10 -8.35
C GLU A 94 16.15 9.16 -7.28
N LEU A 95 14.86 8.84 -7.41
CA LEU A 95 14.19 7.86 -6.58
C LEU A 95 14.21 6.48 -7.23
N ALA A 96 14.43 5.45 -6.42
CA ALA A 96 14.45 4.06 -6.87
C ALA A 96 13.76 3.14 -5.85
N PHE A 97 13.23 2.03 -6.35
CA PHE A 97 12.83 0.92 -5.49
C PHE A 97 14.07 0.13 -5.08
N ASP A 98 14.21 -0.12 -3.78
CA ASP A 98 15.25 -0.95 -3.15
C ASP A 98 16.68 -0.59 -3.57
N GLY A 99 16.90 0.69 -3.88
CA GLY A 99 18.24 1.18 -4.18
C GLY A 99 19.12 1.27 -2.94
N SER A 100 20.35 1.72 -3.16
CA SER A 100 21.39 1.82 -2.12
C SER A 100 21.33 3.12 -1.32
N GLY A 101 20.53 4.07 -1.79
CA GLY A 101 20.45 5.42 -1.27
C GLY A 101 19.74 5.55 0.08
N LYS A 102 19.50 6.81 0.46
CA LYS A 102 18.81 7.16 1.70
C LYS A 102 17.36 6.70 1.63
N LEU A 103 16.88 5.99 2.63
CA LEU A 103 15.46 5.66 2.77
C LEU A 103 14.62 6.96 2.87
N VAL A 104 13.68 7.13 1.94
CA VAL A 104 12.71 8.24 1.94
C VAL A 104 11.28 7.77 2.15
N ASP A 105 10.96 6.53 1.76
CA ASP A 105 9.66 5.93 2.06
C ASP A 105 9.66 4.40 1.91
N ALA A 106 8.49 3.78 2.08
CA ALA A 106 8.27 2.38 1.77
C ALA A 106 6.89 2.14 1.16
N ALA A 107 6.82 1.20 0.22
CA ALA A 107 5.58 0.72 -0.38
C ALA A 107 5.37 -0.76 -0.07
N ILE A 108 4.12 -1.16 0.16
CA ILE A 108 3.71 -2.56 0.11
C ILE A 108 3.39 -2.88 -1.34
N GLU A 109 4.02 -3.92 -1.89
CA GLU A 109 3.69 -4.45 -3.21
C GLU A 109 2.68 -5.59 -3.07
N MET A 110 1.61 -5.51 -3.87
CA MET A 110 0.46 -6.39 -3.81
C MET A 110 0.03 -6.81 -5.22
N VAL A 111 -0.65 -7.95 -5.31
CA VAL A 111 -1.45 -8.31 -6.49
C VAL A 111 -2.68 -7.41 -6.53
N ARG A 112 -2.93 -6.77 -7.67
CA ARG A 112 -4.17 -6.04 -7.91
C ARG A 112 -5.30 -7.06 -8.01
N PHE A 113 -6.41 -6.79 -7.32
CA PHE A 113 -7.64 -7.57 -7.46
C PHE A 113 -8.80 -6.68 -7.90
N ASP A 114 -9.85 -7.32 -8.37
CA ASP A 114 -11.06 -6.64 -8.83
C ASP A 114 -11.65 -5.78 -7.70
N GLN A 115 -11.79 -4.49 -7.96
CA GLN A 115 -12.31 -3.52 -6.99
C GLN A 115 -13.77 -3.80 -6.62
N SER A 116 -14.52 -4.55 -7.43
CA SER A 116 -15.86 -5.03 -7.07
C SER A 116 -15.85 -5.94 -5.83
N LYS A 117 -14.71 -6.56 -5.51
CA LYS A 117 -14.52 -7.47 -4.37
C LYS A 117 -14.12 -6.77 -3.08
N LEU A 118 -14.06 -5.43 -3.08
CA LEU A 118 -14.00 -4.69 -1.84
C LEU A 118 -15.34 -4.83 -1.08
N LEU A 119 -15.27 -5.03 0.25
CA LEU A 119 -16.46 -5.33 1.05
C LEU A 119 -17.49 -4.19 1.03
N ASP A 120 -17.07 -2.92 0.90
CA ASP A 120 -17.98 -1.77 0.73
C ASP A 120 -18.78 -1.88 -0.58
N ARG A 121 -18.13 -2.28 -1.67
CA ARG A 121 -18.77 -2.49 -2.99
C ARG A 121 -19.69 -3.70 -2.98
N MET A 122 -19.24 -4.80 -2.39
CA MET A 122 -20.07 -5.99 -2.20
C MET A 122 -21.30 -5.70 -1.34
N ALA A 123 -21.19 -4.84 -0.32
CA ALA A 123 -22.32 -4.45 0.52
C ALA A 123 -23.38 -3.67 -0.28
N VAL A 124 -22.95 -2.68 -1.07
CA VAL A 124 -23.86 -1.92 -1.95
C VAL A 124 -24.51 -2.83 -2.99
N GLY A 125 -23.78 -3.82 -3.52
CA GLY A 125 -24.29 -4.79 -4.49
C GLY A 125 -25.11 -5.95 -3.90
N GLY A 126 -25.25 -6.03 -2.57
CA GLY A 126 -25.94 -7.15 -1.91
C GLY A 126 -25.17 -8.49 -1.91
N GLU A 127 -23.89 -8.48 -2.29
CA GLU A 127 -23.01 -9.66 -2.32
C GLU A 127 -22.35 -9.94 -0.96
N LEU A 128 -22.32 -8.95 -0.05
CA LEU A 128 -21.79 -9.12 1.31
C LEU A 128 -22.80 -9.82 2.22
N THR A 129 -22.92 -11.14 2.06
CA THR A 129 -23.87 -11.94 2.84
C THR A 129 -23.43 -12.14 4.29
N PRO A 130 -24.37 -12.41 5.24
CA PRO A 130 -24.01 -12.75 6.62
C PRO A 130 -23.07 -13.96 6.75
N ALA A 131 -23.23 -14.95 5.86
CA ALA A 131 -22.37 -16.13 5.83
C ALA A 131 -20.93 -15.75 5.44
N LEU A 132 -20.76 -14.89 4.43
CA LEU A 132 -19.44 -14.38 4.04
C LEU A 132 -18.81 -13.55 5.14
N MET A 133 -19.56 -12.63 5.75
CA MET A 133 -19.07 -11.83 6.89
C MET A 133 -18.60 -12.73 8.05
N THR A 134 -19.35 -13.79 8.35
CA THR A 134 -18.98 -14.77 9.38
C THR A 134 -17.69 -15.51 9.01
N ALA A 135 -17.54 -15.94 7.76
CA ALA A 135 -16.33 -16.61 7.29
C ALA A 135 -15.11 -15.69 7.40
N VAL A 136 -15.23 -14.43 6.97
CA VAL A 136 -14.17 -13.41 7.09
C VAL A 136 -13.79 -13.18 8.55
N ALA A 137 -14.75 -13.03 9.45
CA ALA A 137 -14.49 -12.84 10.88
C ALA A 137 -13.69 -14.02 11.49
N ARG A 138 -14.01 -15.26 11.09
CA ARG A 138 -13.29 -16.47 11.53
C ARG A 138 -11.87 -16.57 10.99
N MET A 139 -11.54 -15.87 9.90
CA MET A 139 -10.15 -15.82 9.41
C MET A 139 -9.26 -14.94 10.28
N ILE A 140 -9.84 -13.94 10.96
CA ILE A 140 -9.12 -12.98 11.81
C ILE A 140 -8.98 -13.51 13.23
N VAL A 141 -10.05 -14.10 13.77
CA VAL A 141 -10.05 -14.72 15.11
C VAL A 141 -9.34 -16.06 15.02
N ARG A 142 -8.03 -16.06 15.32
CA ARG A 142 -7.24 -17.26 15.61
C ARG A 142 -6.91 -17.32 17.09
#